data_AF-A0A1I4QAX2-F1
#
_entry.id   AF-A0A1I4QAX2-F1
#
_cell.length_a   1.000
_cell.length_b   1.000
_cell.length_c   1.000
_cell.angle_alpha   90.00
_cell.angle_beta   90.00
_cell.angle_gamma   90.00
#
_symmetry.space_group_name_H-M   'P 1'
#
loop_
_entity.id
_entity.type
_entity.pdbx_description
1 polymer ?
#
loop_
_entity_poly.entity_id
_entity_poly.type
_entity_poly.pdbx_seq_one_letter_code
_entity_poly.pdbx_strand_id
1 'polypeptide(L)'
;MELSKIGQAALYYAGMGWHVIPLTENSKFPPKIKEWQHEATIDPVIITQWWSKWPNANIGIATGEKSGIFVLDVDGPKHGTNEAKGIDGNESLKELLDDHGGSIPDTVEAITPTGGRHIIFRYPAGSNISNSTGRLGNGLDTRGNGGYIVAAPSVVSEGDYIWECSSRPDEVAVAECPAWLLSEITAEKPINTADRPHSFERRPTDGPAVHMLNNCAFMQHVQLNFKSLSYNEKLAAITNLVRAVDGVEVAHKILSQAENYSYKISDEKINECLTNMNPQNCEYISTSVGFKGCPSGGCNIAAPCGWSLGVVPQAIAKIKNIIMPTPENVNHPEILGALALVQQKEPLFFDDFLHRYSGNKASLKKELSKYKRESAGFSVIEGGQGETIPAGDSNGVRWLSQTVPDVPINLMLPGNLSQYAAWVFKNDGVAACKVSNEGNITYNKATYAPIIINERISNIDTNQEKASLSFKTHRGNWRSVILPKSTIFDSKKIMCLADSGLVVTSDTAKILTKWLSELEAANSQVIPDRVGVSKFGWRNNDTEFICPGMSNNYVLDT
;
A
#
# COMPACT_ATOMS: atom_id res chain seq x y z
N MET A 1 24.92 44.41 -19.29
CA MET A 1 23.67 43.85 -19.84
C MET A 1 22.61 44.01 -18.77
N GLU A 2 21.45 44.54 -19.12
CA GLU A 2 20.31 44.64 -18.21
C GLU A 2 19.79 43.22 -17.93
N LEU A 3 19.60 42.87 -16.66
CA LEU A 3 19.08 41.55 -16.27
C LEU A 3 17.62 41.40 -16.69
N SER A 4 17.18 40.16 -16.96
CA SER A 4 15.77 39.85 -17.19
C SER A 4 14.90 40.25 -15.98
N LYS A 5 13.59 40.41 -16.19
CA LYS A 5 12.64 40.69 -15.09
C LYS A 5 12.75 39.68 -13.94
N ILE A 6 12.94 38.39 -14.28
CA ILE A 6 13.15 37.33 -13.30
C ILE A 6 14.49 37.51 -12.56
N GLY A 7 15.57 37.86 -13.26
CA GLY A 7 16.85 38.15 -12.61
C GLY A 7 16.82 39.38 -11.70
N GLN A 8 16.06 40.41 -12.08
CA GLN A 8 15.83 41.59 -11.23
C GLN A 8 15.03 41.22 -9.98
N ALA A 9 14.02 40.36 -10.10
CA ALA A 9 13.26 39.84 -8.96
C ALA A 9 14.15 38.98 -8.03
N ALA A 10 15.07 38.18 -8.58
CA ALA A 10 16.02 37.41 -7.77
C ALA A 10 16.94 38.32 -6.94
N LEU A 11 17.43 39.42 -7.52
CA LEU A 11 18.19 40.44 -6.79
C LEU A 11 17.34 41.15 -5.74
N TYR A 12 16.07 41.41 -6.03
CA TYR A 12 15.14 42.00 -5.08
C TYR A 12 14.97 41.10 -3.83
N TYR A 13 14.74 39.80 -4.00
CA TYR A 13 14.64 38.88 -2.85
C TYR A 13 15.95 38.76 -2.07
N ALA A 14 17.10 38.76 -2.76
CA ALA A 14 18.39 38.80 -2.09
C ALA A 14 18.58 40.08 -1.25
N GLY A 15 18.08 41.22 -1.73
CA GLY A 15 18.04 42.47 -0.98
C GLY A 15 17.18 42.40 0.29
N MET A 16 16.20 41.49 0.35
CA MET A 16 15.42 41.18 1.54
C MET A 16 16.10 40.19 2.49
N GLY A 17 17.29 39.70 2.14
CA GLY A 17 18.00 38.65 2.88
C GLY A 17 17.56 37.22 2.54
N TRP A 18 16.73 37.05 1.52
CA TRP A 18 16.28 35.73 1.07
C TRP A 18 17.27 35.12 0.09
N HIS A 19 17.85 33.98 0.46
CA HIS A 19 18.84 33.30 -0.35
C HIS A 19 18.17 32.64 -1.55
N VAL A 20 18.57 33.05 -2.75
CA VAL A 20 17.96 32.59 -3.99
C VAL A 20 18.79 31.50 -4.67
N ILE A 21 18.10 30.70 -5.49
CA ILE A 21 18.68 29.70 -6.38
C ILE A 21 18.01 29.75 -7.76
N PRO A 22 18.75 29.55 -8.86
CA PRO A 22 18.16 29.43 -10.19
C PRO A 22 17.60 28.03 -10.39
N LEU A 23 16.34 27.95 -10.83
CA LEU A 23 15.60 26.73 -11.13
C LEU A 23 15.48 26.52 -12.65
N THR A 24 15.09 25.32 -13.04
CA THR A 24 14.80 25.01 -14.44
C THR A 24 13.60 25.83 -14.92
N GLU A 25 13.73 26.47 -16.08
CA GLU A 25 12.64 27.22 -16.72
C GLU A 25 11.40 26.34 -16.90
N ASN A 26 10.20 26.92 -16.77
CA ASN A 26 8.91 26.21 -16.87
C ASN A 26 8.78 25.02 -15.90
N SER A 27 9.59 24.96 -14.84
CA SER A 27 9.58 23.87 -13.88
C SER A 27 9.93 24.36 -12.47
N LYS A 28 9.49 23.58 -11.49
CA LYS A 28 9.84 23.71 -10.07
C LYS A 28 11.14 22.96 -9.73
N PHE A 29 11.60 22.06 -10.60
CA PHE A 29 12.79 21.21 -10.42
C PHE A 29 13.44 20.80 -11.77
N PRO A 30 14.75 20.53 -11.86
CA PRO A 30 15.78 20.71 -10.83
C PRO A 30 16.30 22.14 -10.74
N PRO A 31 16.93 22.50 -9.60
CA PRO A 31 17.85 23.63 -9.53
C PRO A 31 18.95 23.51 -10.60
N LYS A 32 19.35 24.64 -11.19
CA LYS A 32 20.40 24.70 -12.22
C LYS A 32 21.81 24.51 -11.63
N ILE A 33 21.95 24.69 -10.32
CA ILE A 33 23.19 24.51 -9.58
C ILE A 33 23.17 23.21 -8.77
N LYS A 34 24.33 22.58 -8.65
CA LYS A 34 24.53 21.44 -7.74
C LYS A 34 24.65 21.95 -6.30
N GLU A 35 24.31 21.10 -5.33
CA GLU A 35 24.45 21.42 -3.90
C GLU A 35 23.80 22.76 -3.49
N TRP A 36 22.66 23.07 -4.13
CA TRP A 36 21.94 24.35 -3.98
C TRP A 36 21.65 24.71 -2.52
N GLN A 37 21.53 23.74 -1.62
CA GLN A 37 21.33 23.96 -0.18
C GLN A 37 22.48 24.80 0.41
N HIS A 38 23.71 24.49 0.01
CA HIS A 38 24.91 25.21 0.42
C HIS A 38 25.13 26.45 -0.42
N GLU A 39 24.87 26.36 -1.73
CA GLU A 39 25.18 27.41 -2.71
C GLU A 39 24.13 28.54 -2.80
N ALA A 40 22.92 28.36 -2.26
CA ALA A 40 21.91 29.43 -2.22
C ALA A 40 22.52 30.70 -1.64
N THR A 41 22.30 31.85 -2.27
CA THR A 41 23.07 33.06 -1.98
C THR A 41 22.22 34.33 -2.01
N ILE A 42 22.70 35.35 -1.31
CA ILE A 42 22.23 36.74 -1.41
C ILE A 42 23.25 37.63 -2.11
N ASP A 43 24.38 37.08 -2.56
CA ASP A 43 25.43 37.85 -3.23
C ASP A 43 24.95 38.34 -4.60
N PRO A 44 24.79 39.66 -4.80
CA PRO A 44 24.29 40.21 -6.06
C PRO A 44 25.21 39.91 -7.24
N VAL A 45 26.51 39.70 -7.02
CA VAL A 45 27.46 39.34 -8.07
C VAL A 45 27.18 37.93 -8.58
N ILE A 46 27.01 36.96 -7.68
CA ILE A 46 26.71 35.57 -8.04
C ILE A 46 25.33 35.48 -8.71
N ILE A 47 24.33 36.17 -8.17
CA ILE A 47 22.98 36.21 -8.74
C ILE A 47 23.01 36.81 -10.15
N THR A 48 23.70 37.94 -10.33
CA THR A 48 23.85 38.56 -11.66
C THR A 48 24.52 37.59 -12.64
N GLN A 49 25.52 36.83 -12.21
CA GLN A 49 26.17 35.82 -13.06
C GLN A 49 25.20 34.69 -13.44
N TRP A 50 24.45 34.15 -12.48
CA TRP A 50 23.48 33.08 -12.72
C TRP A 50 22.39 33.50 -13.70
N TRP A 51 21.78 34.67 -13.52
CA TRP A 51 20.73 35.14 -14.43
C TRP A 51 21.24 35.77 -15.72
N SER A 52 22.54 36.12 -15.80
CA SER A 52 23.18 36.38 -17.10
C SER A 52 23.37 35.08 -17.91
N LYS A 53 23.67 33.97 -17.22
CA LYS A 53 23.85 32.64 -17.84
C LYS A 53 22.52 31.96 -18.18
N TRP A 54 21.51 32.13 -17.32
CA TRP A 54 20.17 31.55 -17.48
C TRP A 54 19.10 32.62 -17.30
N PRO A 55 18.86 33.47 -18.32
CA PRO A 55 17.94 34.61 -18.21
C PRO A 55 16.50 34.25 -17.85
N ASN A 56 16.07 33.02 -18.18
CA ASN A 56 14.71 32.51 -17.94
C ASN A 56 14.63 31.51 -16.77
N ALA A 57 15.71 31.33 -15.99
CA ALA A 57 15.67 30.42 -14.85
C ALA A 57 14.66 30.92 -13.81
N ASN A 58 13.72 30.06 -13.44
CA ASN A 58 12.80 30.32 -12.33
C ASN A 58 13.57 30.57 -11.03
N ILE A 59 12.92 31.19 -10.05
CA ILE A 59 13.52 31.58 -8.78
C ILE A 59 13.07 30.60 -7.71
N GLY A 60 14.03 29.96 -7.05
CA GLY A 60 13.82 29.30 -5.78
C GLY A 60 14.31 30.19 -4.65
N ILE A 61 13.56 30.29 -3.56
CA ILE A 61 14.01 30.91 -2.30
C ILE A 61 14.27 29.78 -1.31
N ALA A 62 15.53 29.61 -0.89
CA ALA A 62 15.89 28.65 0.15
C ALA A 62 15.23 29.06 1.46
N THR A 63 14.51 28.14 2.10
CA THR A 63 13.84 28.35 3.39
C THR A 63 14.72 27.89 4.54
N GLY A 64 14.31 28.22 5.77
CA GLY A 64 15.02 27.89 6.99
C GLY A 64 15.79 29.07 7.58
N GLU A 65 16.67 28.76 8.52
CA GLU A 65 17.52 29.72 9.23
C GLU A 65 18.30 30.61 8.25
N LYS A 66 18.75 30.03 7.13
CA LYS A 66 19.54 30.71 6.11
C LYS A 66 18.86 31.98 5.55
N SER A 67 17.56 31.93 5.28
CA SER A 67 16.80 33.10 4.81
C SER A 67 15.95 33.76 5.90
N GLY A 68 16.05 33.28 7.14
CA GLY A 68 15.24 33.78 8.24
C GLY A 68 13.73 33.60 8.06
N ILE A 69 13.29 32.67 7.20
CA ILE A 69 11.88 32.39 6.93
C ILE A 69 11.58 30.89 6.89
N PHE A 70 10.36 30.50 7.20
CA PHE A 70 9.80 29.20 6.85
C PHE A 70 8.40 29.39 6.25
N VAL A 71 7.89 28.37 5.58
CA VAL A 71 6.62 28.48 4.85
C VAL A 71 5.67 27.37 5.25
N LEU A 72 4.41 27.73 5.46
CA LEU A 72 3.28 26.81 5.45
C LEU A 72 2.74 26.73 4.01
N ASP A 73 2.96 25.57 3.40
CA ASP A 73 2.61 25.26 2.01
C ASP A 73 1.24 24.57 2.00
N VAL A 74 0.23 25.32 1.57
CA VAL A 74 -1.18 24.92 1.53
C VAL A 74 -1.50 24.45 0.11
N ASP A 75 -1.72 23.15 -0.04
CA ASP A 75 -2.08 22.56 -1.33
C ASP A 75 -3.44 23.08 -1.82
N GLY A 76 -3.51 23.43 -3.10
CA GLY A 76 -4.79 23.72 -3.76
C GLY A 76 -5.65 22.46 -3.97
N PRO A 77 -6.94 22.62 -4.29
CA PRO A 77 -7.85 21.50 -4.48
C PRO A 77 -7.39 20.56 -5.60
N LYS A 78 -7.10 19.30 -5.24
CA LYS A 78 -6.74 18.24 -6.19
C LYS A 78 -7.99 17.45 -6.60
N HIS A 79 -8.43 17.59 -7.85
CA HIS A 79 -9.47 16.73 -8.43
C HIS A 79 -8.84 15.45 -8.99
N GLY A 80 -8.91 14.35 -8.24
CA GLY A 80 -8.52 13.02 -8.72
C GLY A 80 -9.72 12.24 -9.27
N THR A 81 -9.55 11.55 -10.40
CA THR A 81 -10.61 10.73 -11.06
C THR A 81 -10.81 9.33 -10.46
N ASN A 82 -10.35 9.06 -9.23
CA ASN A 82 -10.56 7.78 -8.55
C ASN A 82 -10.72 8.04 -7.05
N GLU A 83 -11.96 7.93 -6.55
CA GLU A 83 -12.48 7.67 -5.18
C GLU A 83 -11.71 8.11 -3.91
N ALA A 84 -10.57 8.79 -3.99
CA ALA A 84 -9.96 9.51 -2.89
C ALA A 84 -10.61 10.89 -2.83
N LYS A 85 -11.20 11.25 -1.67
CA LYS A 85 -11.63 12.62 -1.38
C LYS A 85 -10.54 13.58 -1.88
N GLY A 86 -10.92 14.52 -2.76
CA GLY A 86 -10.00 15.54 -3.23
C GLY A 86 -9.34 16.23 -2.05
N ILE A 87 -8.02 16.30 -2.04
CA ILE A 87 -7.27 16.98 -0.99
C ILE A 87 -7.38 18.47 -1.29
N ASP A 88 -8.02 19.22 -0.38
CA ASP A 88 -8.02 20.69 -0.37
C ASP A 88 -7.36 21.16 0.92
N GLY A 89 -6.13 21.69 0.80
CA GLY A 89 -5.38 22.20 1.94
C GLY A 89 -6.06 23.40 2.58
N ASN A 90 -6.89 24.17 1.86
CA ASN A 90 -7.62 25.29 2.45
C ASN A 90 -8.72 24.81 3.40
N GLU A 91 -9.40 23.70 3.09
CA GLU A 91 -10.35 23.08 4.02
C GLU A 91 -9.63 22.56 5.27
N SER A 92 -8.50 21.87 5.08
CA SER A 92 -7.71 21.36 6.21
C SER A 92 -7.12 22.49 7.07
N LEU A 93 -6.71 23.61 6.47
CA LEU A 93 -6.26 24.78 7.20
C LEU A 93 -7.40 25.40 8.02
N LYS A 94 -8.60 25.46 7.45
CA LYS A 94 -9.78 25.97 8.15
C LYS A 94 -10.12 25.10 9.37
N GLU A 95 -10.15 23.78 9.20
CA GLU A 95 -10.37 22.85 10.32
C GLU A 95 -9.31 23.03 11.41
N LEU A 96 -8.03 23.14 11.04
CA LEU A 96 -6.94 23.36 11.98
C LEU A 96 -7.09 24.67 12.77
N LEU A 97 -7.52 25.74 12.11
CA LEU A 97 -7.77 27.04 12.74
C LEU A 97 -8.97 26.99 13.69
N ASP A 98 -10.06 26.31 13.28
CA ASP A 98 -11.27 26.12 14.09
C ASP A 98 -10.94 25.32 15.37
N ASP A 99 -10.15 24.26 15.26
CA ASP A 99 -9.74 23.40 16.39
C ASP A 99 -8.91 24.17 17.45
N HIS A 100 -8.09 25.12 17.01
CA HIS A 100 -7.21 25.89 17.90
C HIS A 100 -7.78 27.26 18.30
N GLY A 101 -8.96 27.63 17.78
CA GLY A 101 -9.53 28.96 17.95
C GLY A 101 -8.60 30.08 17.45
N GLY A 102 -7.75 29.75 16.47
CA GLY A 102 -6.66 30.59 16.01
C GLY A 102 -6.98 31.30 14.69
N SER A 103 -6.22 32.36 14.41
CA SER A 103 -6.17 32.98 13.09
C SER A 103 -4.73 33.01 12.58
N ILE A 104 -4.57 33.00 11.26
CA ILE A 104 -3.29 33.32 10.63
C ILE A 104 -3.12 34.85 10.67
N PRO A 105 -1.99 35.38 11.18
CA PRO A 105 -1.73 36.81 11.14
C PRO A 105 -1.47 37.25 9.70
N ASP A 106 -1.76 38.52 9.41
CA ASP A 106 -1.43 39.11 8.11
C ASP A 106 0.09 39.04 7.89
N THR A 107 0.50 38.35 6.83
CA THR A 107 1.90 38.06 6.51
C THR A 107 2.05 37.90 5.00
N VAL A 108 3.27 37.74 4.52
CA VAL A 108 3.55 37.56 3.10
C VAL A 108 2.96 36.23 2.59
N GLU A 109 2.16 36.30 1.52
CA GLU A 109 1.53 35.14 0.89
C GLU A 109 1.82 35.10 -0.62
N ALA A 110 2.14 33.91 -1.14
CA ALA A 110 2.16 33.65 -2.59
C ALA A 110 1.07 32.66 -2.97
N ILE A 111 0.47 32.87 -4.14
CA ILE A 111 -0.50 31.96 -4.75
C ILE A 111 0.23 31.02 -5.68
N THR A 112 -0.01 29.72 -5.54
CA THR A 112 0.54 28.70 -6.43
C THR A 112 -0.36 28.51 -7.65
N PRO A 113 0.17 28.04 -8.79
CA PRO A 113 -0.62 27.85 -10.01
C PRO A 113 -1.83 26.92 -9.86
N THR A 114 -1.79 26.01 -8.89
CA THR A 114 -2.86 25.04 -8.64
C THR A 114 -3.93 25.56 -7.67
N GLY A 115 -3.92 26.85 -7.33
CA GLY A 115 -4.85 27.46 -6.36
C GLY A 115 -4.49 27.21 -4.89
N GLY A 116 -3.26 26.75 -4.63
CA GLY A 116 -2.71 26.65 -3.28
C GLY A 116 -2.05 27.97 -2.83
N ARG A 117 -1.50 27.99 -1.62
CA ARG A 117 -0.87 29.19 -1.02
C ARG A 117 0.40 28.85 -0.27
N HIS A 118 1.41 29.71 -0.39
CA HIS A 118 2.57 29.73 0.47
C HIS A 118 2.41 30.85 1.50
N ILE A 119 2.15 30.51 2.76
CA ILE A 119 2.07 31.47 3.86
C ILE A 119 3.44 31.54 4.54
N ILE A 120 4.10 32.69 4.46
CA ILE A 120 5.51 32.86 4.87
C ILE A 120 5.57 33.45 6.28
N PHE A 121 6.34 32.82 7.16
CA PHE A 121 6.57 33.28 8.54
C PHE A 121 8.05 33.49 8.80
N ARG A 122 8.36 34.33 9.78
CA ARG A 122 9.74 34.52 10.25
C ARG A 122 10.24 33.24 10.92
N TYR A 123 11.47 32.85 10.59
CA TYR A 123 12.13 31.71 11.22
C TYR A 123 12.53 32.09 12.65
N PRO A 124 11.99 31.42 13.69
CA PRO A 124 12.34 31.76 15.06
C PRO A 124 13.77 31.29 15.37
N ALA A 125 14.60 32.19 15.88
CA ALA A 125 15.99 31.89 16.20
C ALA A 125 16.10 30.71 17.17
N GLY A 126 17.04 29.79 16.92
CA GLY A 126 17.24 28.59 17.75
C GLY A 126 16.18 27.50 17.59
N SER A 127 15.19 27.69 16.72
CA SER A 127 14.26 26.61 16.34
C SER A 127 14.90 25.68 15.31
N ASN A 128 14.43 24.43 15.26
CA ASN A 128 14.81 23.49 14.20
C ASN A 128 13.58 23.07 13.40
N ILE A 129 13.11 23.97 12.55
CA ILE A 129 11.97 23.71 11.65
C ILE A 129 12.51 23.00 10.40
N SER A 130 12.10 21.75 10.19
CA SER A 130 12.42 20.94 9.01
C SER A 130 11.28 20.94 7.99
N ASN A 131 11.55 20.38 6.81
CA ASN A 131 10.49 20.12 5.85
C ASN A 131 9.57 19.01 6.37
N SER A 132 8.26 19.19 6.24
CA SER A 132 7.27 18.15 6.59
C SER A 132 6.16 18.09 5.56
N THR A 133 5.56 16.90 5.42
CA THR A 133 4.41 16.67 4.54
C THR A 133 3.23 16.18 5.36
N GLY A 134 2.08 16.83 5.22
CA GLY A 134 0.84 16.47 5.88
C GLY A 134 0.89 16.50 7.42
N ARG A 135 1.85 17.22 8.01
CA ARG A 135 2.08 17.18 9.47
C ARG A 135 0.92 17.80 10.24
N LEU A 136 0.39 18.89 9.70
CA LEU A 136 -0.65 19.75 10.28
C LEU A 136 -2.06 19.38 9.79
N GLY A 137 -2.16 18.41 8.88
CA GLY A 137 -3.40 18.06 8.18
C GLY A 137 -3.10 17.67 6.74
N ASN A 138 -4.06 17.03 6.06
CA ASN A 138 -3.87 16.66 4.66
C ASN A 138 -3.71 17.93 3.80
N GLY A 139 -2.70 17.96 2.92
CA GLY A 139 -2.44 19.13 2.08
C GLY A 139 -1.84 20.33 2.83
N LEU A 140 -1.34 20.14 4.06
CA LEU A 140 -0.61 21.15 4.82
C LEU A 140 0.84 20.69 5.07
N ASP A 141 1.75 21.32 4.33
CA ASP A 141 3.18 21.02 4.33
C ASP A 141 3.99 22.17 4.96
N THR A 142 5.19 21.88 5.47
CA THR A 142 6.11 22.92 5.94
C THR A 142 7.40 22.91 5.13
N ARG A 143 7.89 24.09 4.75
CA ARG A 143 9.21 24.29 4.14
C ARG A 143 10.12 25.05 5.10
N GLY A 144 11.07 24.33 5.68
CA GLY A 144 12.02 24.83 6.67
C GLY A 144 13.46 24.66 6.20
N ASN A 145 14.35 24.27 7.11
CA ASN A 145 15.76 24.00 6.80
C ASN A 145 15.89 22.95 5.69
N GLY A 146 16.71 23.24 4.69
CA GLY A 146 16.96 22.34 3.56
C GLY A 146 15.83 22.27 2.53
N GLY A 147 14.82 23.15 2.64
CA GLY A 147 13.76 23.36 1.65
C GLY A 147 13.96 24.61 0.81
N TYR A 148 13.14 24.76 -0.22
CA TYR A 148 12.93 26.03 -0.92
C TYR A 148 11.49 26.14 -1.38
N ILE A 149 11.04 27.36 -1.66
CA ILE A 149 9.80 27.64 -2.39
C ILE A 149 10.12 28.23 -3.76
N VAL A 150 9.21 28.05 -4.72
CA VAL A 150 9.27 28.79 -5.99
C VAL A 150 8.65 30.17 -5.78
N ALA A 151 9.32 31.22 -6.25
CA ALA A 151 8.91 32.60 -6.04
C ALA A 151 8.46 33.26 -7.35
N ALA A 152 7.52 34.20 -7.26
CA ALA A 152 7.13 35.03 -8.40
C ALA A 152 8.36 35.79 -8.97
N PRO A 153 8.42 36.12 -10.26
CA PRO A 153 7.42 35.88 -11.30
C PRO A 153 7.71 34.57 -12.08
N SER A 154 8.12 33.50 -11.39
CA SER A 154 8.38 32.20 -12.01
C SER A 154 7.12 31.58 -12.62
N VAL A 155 7.30 30.85 -13.72
CA VAL A 155 6.23 30.15 -14.45
C VAL A 155 6.53 28.67 -14.51
N VAL A 156 5.53 27.82 -14.29
CA VAL A 156 5.63 26.36 -14.45
C VAL A 156 4.56 25.86 -15.42
N SER A 157 4.60 24.57 -15.76
CA SER A 157 3.61 23.96 -16.67
C SER A 157 2.15 24.21 -16.28
N GLU A 158 1.88 24.31 -14.99
CA GLU A 158 0.56 24.51 -14.42
C GLU A 158 0.12 25.99 -14.38
N GLY A 159 1.05 26.94 -14.60
CA GLY A 159 0.78 28.39 -14.60
C GLY A 159 1.81 29.21 -13.80
N ASP A 160 1.39 30.41 -13.41
CA ASP A 160 2.28 31.42 -12.83
C ASP A 160 2.29 31.36 -11.29
N TYR A 161 3.47 31.56 -10.69
CA TYR A 161 3.57 31.91 -9.28
C TYR A 161 3.41 33.42 -9.14
N ILE A 162 2.46 33.86 -8.30
CA ILE A 162 2.19 35.27 -8.04
C ILE A 162 2.18 35.55 -6.55
N TRP A 163 2.57 36.75 -6.15
CA TRP A 163 2.32 37.23 -4.79
C TRP A 163 0.84 37.57 -4.66
N GLU A 164 0.23 37.23 -3.53
CA GLU A 164 -1.13 37.67 -3.21
C GLU A 164 -1.15 39.20 -3.13
N CYS A 165 -2.15 39.82 -3.75
CA CYS A 165 -2.16 41.26 -4.02
C CYS A 165 -2.10 42.11 -2.74
N SER A 166 -2.73 41.65 -1.65
CA SER A 166 -2.74 42.34 -0.36
C SER A 166 -1.60 41.95 0.58
N SER A 167 -0.75 41.00 0.17
CA SER A 167 0.18 40.31 1.07
C SER A 167 1.56 40.16 0.41
N ARG A 168 1.97 41.19 -0.32
CA ARG A 168 3.24 41.18 -1.06
C ARG A 168 4.44 41.44 -0.13
N PRO A 169 5.64 40.92 -0.47
CA PRO A 169 6.85 41.12 0.33
C PRO A 169 7.32 42.58 0.45
N ASP A 170 6.92 43.48 -0.45
CA ASP A 170 7.19 44.92 -0.40
C ASP A 170 6.18 45.71 0.45
N GLU A 171 5.02 45.13 0.76
CA GLU A 171 3.90 45.83 1.39
C GLU A 171 3.62 45.33 2.81
N VAL A 172 3.84 44.04 3.06
CA VAL A 172 3.56 43.37 4.33
C VAL A 172 4.85 42.82 4.93
N ALA A 173 5.07 43.10 6.21
CA ALA A 173 6.19 42.52 6.94
C ALA A 173 5.94 41.02 7.18
N VAL A 174 7.00 40.21 7.07
CA VAL A 174 6.92 38.79 7.42
C VAL A 174 6.61 38.67 8.92
N ALA A 175 5.45 38.11 9.25
CA ALA A 175 4.97 38.01 10.62
C ALA A 175 5.61 36.86 11.41
N GLU A 176 5.51 36.94 12.73
CA GLU A 176 5.77 35.77 13.59
C GLU A 176 4.73 34.70 13.36
N CYS A 177 5.17 33.44 13.41
CA CYS A 177 4.25 32.32 13.48
C CYS A 177 3.47 32.35 14.81
N PRO A 178 2.13 32.15 14.80
CA PRO A 178 1.38 31.97 16.02
C PRO A 178 1.98 30.88 16.91
N ALA A 179 2.03 31.13 18.23
CA ALA A 179 2.68 30.22 19.16
C ALA A 179 2.12 28.79 19.10
N TRP A 180 0.79 28.66 18.95
CA TRP A 180 0.13 27.36 18.80
C TRP A 180 0.59 26.61 17.55
N LEU A 181 0.69 27.31 16.41
CA LEU A 181 1.11 26.71 15.14
C LEU A 181 2.60 26.35 15.20
N LEU A 182 3.41 27.21 15.79
CA LEU A 182 4.82 26.91 16.05
C LEU A 182 4.95 25.67 16.95
N SER A 183 4.13 25.54 18.00
CA SER A 183 4.10 24.35 18.85
C SER A 183 3.69 23.10 18.06
N GLU A 184 2.71 23.15 17.16
CA GLU A 184 2.35 21.98 16.33
C GLU A 184 3.46 21.58 15.34
N ILE A 185 4.17 22.56 14.77
CA ILE A 185 5.27 22.34 13.82
C ILE A 185 6.51 21.80 14.55
N THR A 186 6.84 22.38 15.71
CA THR A 186 8.07 22.08 16.47
C THR A 186 7.89 21.05 17.56
N ALA A 187 6.66 20.71 17.92
CA ALA A 187 6.39 19.64 18.88
C ALA A 187 7.20 18.43 18.41
N GLU A 188 7.94 17.82 19.33
CA GLU A 188 8.15 16.41 19.17
C GLU A 188 6.74 15.84 19.16
N LYS A 189 6.20 15.52 17.96
CA LYS A 189 5.06 14.62 17.91
C LYS A 189 5.56 13.49 18.80
N PRO A 190 4.91 13.17 19.94
CA PRO A 190 5.19 11.90 20.55
C PRO A 190 5.05 10.97 19.37
N ILE A 191 6.17 10.33 19.03
CA ILE A 191 6.13 9.27 18.06
C ILE A 191 4.97 8.46 18.60
N ASN A 192 3.88 8.35 17.83
CA ASN A 192 2.81 7.47 18.23
C ASN A 192 3.41 6.06 18.11
N THR A 193 4.21 5.69 19.11
CA THR A 193 4.85 4.40 19.32
C THR A 193 3.77 3.40 19.69
N ALA A 194 2.58 3.87 20.07
CA ALA A 194 1.41 3.03 20.27
C ALA A 194 0.83 2.50 18.95
N ASP A 195 1.04 3.17 17.81
CA ASP A 195 0.62 2.70 16.48
C ASP A 195 1.76 2.45 15.47
N ARG A 196 3.02 2.74 15.81
CA ARG A 196 4.12 2.14 15.05
C ARG A 196 4.09 0.65 15.34
N PRO A 197 3.94 -0.24 14.33
CA PRO A 197 4.33 -1.62 14.55
C PRO A 197 5.76 -1.57 15.10
N HIS A 198 6.00 -2.34 16.15
CA HIS A 198 7.29 -2.49 16.83
C HIS A 198 8.46 -2.33 15.85
N SER A 199 9.53 -1.65 16.31
CA SER A 199 10.86 -1.60 15.66
C SER A 199 11.01 -2.71 14.62
N PHE A 200 11.22 -2.37 13.34
CA PHE A 200 11.20 -3.35 12.25
C PHE A 200 11.84 -4.69 12.67
N GLU A 201 11.02 -5.73 12.79
CA GLU A 201 11.48 -7.08 13.10
C GLU A 201 11.58 -7.89 11.83
N ARG A 202 12.74 -8.52 11.62
CA ARG A 202 12.96 -9.43 10.51
C ARG A 202 12.13 -10.69 10.71
N ARG A 203 11.47 -11.14 9.65
CA ARG A 203 10.74 -12.40 9.62
C ARG A 203 11.70 -13.54 9.33
N PRO A 204 11.43 -14.77 9.81
CA PRO A 204 12.18 -15.96 9.41
C PRO A 204 12.19 -16.22 7.89
N THR A 205 11.23 -15.65 7.17
CA THR A 205 11.07 -15.76 5.71
C THR A 205 11.78 -14.66 4.92
N ASP A 206 12.40 -13.69 5.60
CA ASP A 206 13.13 -12.63 4.92
C ASP A 206 14.40 -13.21 4.27
N GLY A 207 14.73 -12.69 3.09
CA GLY A 207 15.85 -13.15 2.29
C GLY A 207 17.15 -12.38 2.57
N PRO A 208 18.28 -12.89 2.06
CA PRO A 208 19.56 -12.21 2.14
C PRO A 208 19.62 -10.94 1.29
N ALA A 209 20.56 -10.05 1.61
CA ALA A 209 20.82 -8.79 0.91
C ALA A 209 21.32 -9.02 -0.52
N VAL A 210 21.92 -10.19 -0.80
CA VAL A 210 22.38 -10.54 -2.15
C VAL A 210 21.25 -10.49 -3.19
N HIS A 211 19.99 -10.74 -2.79
CA HIS A 211 18.85 -10.62 -3.69
C HIS A 211 18.67 -9.18 -4.18
N MET A 212 18.73 -8.18 -3.29
CA MET A 212 18.63 -6.77 -3.71
C MET A 212 19.89 -6.31 -4.45
N LEU A 213 21.08 -6.72 -3.99
CA LEU A 213 22.36 -6.33 -4.61
C LEU A 213 22.46 -6.79 -6.06
N ASN A 214 22.02 -8.03 -6.36
CA ASN A 214 22.12 -8.58 -7.72
C ASN A 214 20.98 -8.14 -8.65
N ASN A 215 19.84 -7.68 -8.12
CA ASN A 215 18.63 -7.46 -8.93
C ASN A 215 18.14 -6.01 -8.97
N CYS A 216 18.67 -5.12 -8.12
CA CYS A 216 18.31 -3.70 -8.13
C CYS A 216 19.43 -2.86 -8.76
N ALA A 217 19.12 -2.15 -9.83
CA ALA A 217 20.09 -1.27 -10.53
C ALA A 217 20.69 -0.20 -9.61
N PHE A 218 19.89 0.36 -8.70
CA PHE A 218 20.39 1.32 -7.70
C PHE A 218 21.40 0.65 -6.75
N MET A 219 21.11 -0.55 -6.25
CA MET A 219 22.04 -1.25 -5.36
C MET A 219 23.34 -1.65 -6.07
N GLN A 220 23.27 -2.06 -7.34
CA GLN A 220 24.45 -2.33 -8.16
C GLN A 220 25.29 -1.06 -8.36
N HIS A 221 24.64 0.08 -8.63
CA HIS A 221 25.31 1.37 -8.71
C HIS A 221 26.02 1.72 -7.40
N VAL A 222 25.36 1.49 -6.26
CA VAL A 222 25.93 1.72 -4.93
C VAL A 222 27.17 0.85 -4.70
N GLN A 223 27.13 -0.44 -5.07
CA GLN A 223 28.27 -1.34 -4.92
C GLN A 223 29.48 -0.92 -5.76
N LEU A 224 29.24 -0.46 -6.99
CA LEU A 224 30.31 -0.10 -7.92
C LEU A 224 30.93 1.28 -7.62
N ASN A 225 30.14 2.22 -7.10
CA ASN A 225 30.53 3.63 -7.00
C ASN A 225 30.59 4.13 -5.55
N PHE A 226 30.62 3.24 -4.55
CA PHE A 226 30.39 3.60 -3.15
C PHE A 226 31.20 4.81 -2.64
N LYS A 227 32.47 4.91 -3.02
CA LYS A 227 33.37 5.99 -2.60
C LYS A 227 32.90 7.38 -3.07
N SER A 228 32.37 7.47 -4.30
CA SER A 228 31.94 8.72 -4.92
C SER A 228 30.46 9.07 -4.69
N LEU A 229 29.70 8.22 -4.00
CA LEU A 229 28.28 8.48 -3.71
C LEU A 229 28.09 9.64 -2.72
N SER A 230 27.02 10.39 -2.93
CA SER A 230 26.51 11.39 -2.01
C SER A 230 26.03 10.77 -0.69
N TYR A 231 25.88 11.59 0.35
CA TYR A 231 25.32 11.16 1.64
C TYR A 231 23.90 10.56 1.48
N ASN A 232 23.06 11.20 0.66
CA ASN A 232 21.68 10.76 0.45
C ASN A 232 21.60 9.41 -0.27
N GLU A 233 22.49 9.14 -1.23
CA GLU A 233 22.58 7.84 -1.89
C GLU A 233 23.02 6.75 -0.91
N LYS A 234 24.05 7.02 -0.10
CA LYS A 234 24.53 6.11 0.94
C LYS A 234 23.43 5.81 1.96
N LEU A 235 22.71 6.82 2.42
CA LEU A 235 21.62 6.67 3.38
C LEU A 235 20.42 5.89 2.80
N ALA A 236 20.02 6.19 1.56
CA ALA A 236 18.96 5.45 0.87
C ALA A 236 19.33 3.97 0.66
N ALA A 237 20.60 3.66 0.42
CA ALA A 237 21.09 2.30 0.33
C ALA A 237 21.05 1.58 1.69
N ILE A 238 21.58 2.20 2.75
CA ILE A 238 21.65 1.60 4.10
C ILE A 238 20.25 1.31 4.64
N THR A 239 19.31 2.26 4.54
CA THR A 239 17.93 2.08 5.02
C THR A 239 17.21 0.89 4.38
N ASN A 240 17.59 0.51 3.15
CA ASN A 240 17.09 -0.69 2.47
C ASN A 240 17.90 -1.95 2.84
N LEU A 241 19.23 -1.88 2.84
CA LEU A 241 20.13 -3.01 3.07
C LEU A 241 19.88 -3.69 4.41
N VAL A 242 19.78 -2.90 5.48
CA VAL A 242 19.68 -3.41 6.85
C VAL A 242 18.39 -4.19 7.10
N ARG A 243 17.42 -4.14 6.17
CA ARG A 243 16.16 -4.90 6.24
C ARG A 243 16.34 -6.39 5.90
N ALA A 244 17.37 -6.76 5.15
CA ALA A 244 17.67 -8.17 4.89
C ALA A 244 18.24 -8.87 6.13
N VAL A 245 18.21 -10.21 6.14
CA VAL A 245 18.67 -11.05 7.26
C VAL A 245 20.14 -10.80 7.64
N ASP A 246 21.02 -10.75 6.63
CA ASP A 246 22.45 -10.43 6.71
C ASP A 246 22.74 -8.93 6.47
N GLY A 247 21.69 -8.10 6.44
CA GLY A 247 21.75 -6.71 5.98
C GLY A 247 22.68 -5.80 6.77
N VAL A 248 22.81 -6.02 8.08
CA VAL A 248 23.70 -5.23 8.96
C VAL A 248 25.17 -5.52 8.66
N GLU A 249 25.54 -6.80 8.55
CA GLU A 249 26.91 -7.20 8.21
C GLU A 249 27.29 -6.68 6.81
N VAL A 250 26.38 -6.82 5.85
CA VAL A 250 26.58 -6.31 4.48
C VAL A 250 26.69 -4.78 4.46
N ALA A 251 25.91 -4.06 5.26
CA ALA A 251 26.02 -2.61 5.36
C ALA A 251 27.39 -2.19 5.92
N HIS A 252 27.90 -2.85 6.97
CA HIS A 252 29.25 -2.60 7.47
C HIS A 252 30.34 -2.91 6.43
N LYS A 253 30.19 -4.00 5.67
CA LYS A 253 31.13 -4.36 4.58
C LYS A 253 31.15 -3.34 3.45
N ILE A 254 30.01 -2.69 3.17
CA ILE A 254 29.94 -1.61 2.18
C ILE A 254 30.55 -0.33 2.75
N LEU A 255 30.19 0.04 3.99
CA LEU A 255 30.67 1.24 4.66
C LEU A 255 32.19 1.23 4.91
N SER A 256 32.79 0.06 5.13
CA SER A 256 34.24 -0.09 5.35
C SER A 256 35.09 0.30 4.14
N GLN A 257 34.48 0.51 2.97
CA GLN A 257 35.17 1.02 1.78
C GLN A 257 35.42 2.54 1.82
N ALA A 258 34.81 3.26 2.76
CA ALA A 258 35.03 4.69 2.97
C ALA A 258 36.33 4.95 3.75
N GLU A 259 37.05 6.00 3.37
CA GLU A 259 38.36 6.35 3.97
C GLU A 259 38.25 6.71 5.47
N ASN A 260 37.11 7.22 5.90
CA ASN A 260 36.82 7.64 7.27
C ASN A 260 35.89 6.68 8.03
N TYR A 261 35.88 5.40 7.64
CA TYR A 261 35.01 4.40 8.29
C TYR A 261 35.35 4.22 9.77
N SER A 262 34.33 4.33 10.62
CA SER A 262 34.37 3.95 12.02
C SER A 262 33.23 2.97 12.30
N TYR A 263 33.55 1.80 12.86
CA TYR A 263 32.55 0.79 13.18
C TYR A 263 31.48 1.35 14.12
N LYS A 264 31.89 2.03 15.20
CA LYS A 264 30.98 2.58 16.21
C LYS A 264 29.99 3.59 15.61
N ILE A 265 30.50 4.57 14.85
CA ILE A 265 29.67 5.62 14.22
C ILE A 265 28.72 5.00 13.17
N SER A 266 29.22 4.03 12.42
CA SER A 266 28.42 3.33 11.40
C SER A 266 27.32 2.46 12.03
N ASP A 267 27.63 1.78 13.13
CA ASP A 267 26.68 0.94 13.87
C ASP A 267 25.57 1.79 14.49
N GLU A 268 25.90 2.94 15.10
CA GLU A 268 24.92 3.91 15.58
C GLU A 268 23.98 4.38 14.46
N LYS A 269 24.51 4.68 13.27
CA LYS A 269 23.70 5.08 12.11
C LYS A 269 22.84 3.93 11.56
N ILE A 270 23.36 2.71 11.54
CA ILE A 270 22.61 1.51 11.11
C ILE A 270 21.45 1.25 12.08
N ASN A 271 21.69 1.38 13.38
CA ASN A 271 20.66 1.25 14.40
C ASN A 271 19.59 2.33 14.25
N GLU A 272 19.98 3.59 14.00
CA GLU A 272 19.03 4.65 13.68
C GLU A 272 18.16 4.31 12.45
N CYS A 273 18.77 3.73 11.40
CA CYS A 273 18.03 3.30 10.21
C CYS A 273 17.04 2.16 10.51
N LEU A 274 17.29 1.31 11.50
CA LEU A 274 16.40 0.22 11.91
C LEU A 274 15.27 0.71 12.82
N THR A 275 15.57 1.59 13.75
CA THR A 275 14.63 2.01 14.80
C THR A 275 13.77 3.20 14.37
N ASN A 276 14.34 4.14 13.60
CA ASN A 276 13.74 5.47 13.40
C ASN A 276 13.41 5.81 11.95
N MET A 277 13.84 5.00 10.98
CA MET A 277 13.65 5.29 9.56
C MET A 277 12.84 4.21 8.85
N ASN A 278 12.11 4.60 7.81
CA ASN A 278 11.52 3.66 6.84
C ASN A 278 12.52 3.41 5.68
N PRO A 279 12.47 2.22 5.04
CA PRO A 279 13.25 1.98 3.84
C PRO A 279 12.85 2.97 2.74
N GLN A 280 13.84 3.58 2.08
CA GLN A 280 13.58 4.56 1.03
C GLN A 280 13.02 3.87 -0.21
N ASN A 281 11.87 4.35 -0.70
CA ASN A 281 11.18 3.75 -1.83
C ASN A 281 11.80 4.18 -3.18
N CYS A 282 11.45 3.47 -4.25
CA CYS A 282 11.97 3.71 -5.60
C CYS A 282 11.59 5.11 -6.13
N GLU A 283 10.43 5.64 -5.73
CA GLU A 283 9.99 6.98 -6.10
C GLU A 283 10.92 8.04 -5.51
N TYR A 284 11.20 7.98 -4.21
CA TYR A 284 12.15 8.86 -3.52
C TYR A 284 13.57 8.73 -4.09
N ILE A 285 14.03 7.50 -4.35
CA ILE A 285 15.35 7.25 -4.93
C ILE A 285 15.49 7.90 -6.33
N SER A 286 14.44 7.85 -7.14
CA SER A 286 14.49 8.43 -8.48
C SER A 286 14.30 9.95 -8.51
N THR A 287 13.42 10.48 -7.66
CA THR A 287 13.04 11.91 -7.65
C THR A 287 13.95 12.76 -6.78
N SER A 288 14.17 12.33 -5.54
CA SER A 288 14.86 13.11 -4.50
C SER A 288 16.35 12.79 -4.42
N VAL A 289 16.72 11.51 -4.53
CA VAL A 289 18.13 11.09 -4.59
C VAL A 289 18.71 11.26 -6.00
N GLY A 290 17.86 11.19 -7.03
CA GLY A 290 18.22 11.49 -8.42
C GLY A 290 18.78 10.32 -9.23
N PHE A 291 18.64 9.08 -8.76
CA PHE A 291 19.11 7.90 -9.50
C PHE A 291 18.16 7.53 -10.64
N LYS A 292 18.65 7.56 -11.89
CA LYS A 292 17.87 7.28 -13.11
C LYS A 292 18.31 6.03 -13.88
N GLY A 293 19.16 5.18 -13.30
CA GLY A 293 19.73 4.01 -13.96
C GLY A 293 18.81 2.76 -14.03
N CYS A 294 17.52 2.89 -13.73
CA CYS A 294 16.57 1.78 -13.78
C CYS A 294 16.22 1.38 -15.23
N PRO A 295 15.89 0.10 -15.50
CA PRO A 295 15.51 -0.36 -16.83
C PRO A 295 14.23 0.30 -17.33
N SER A 296 14.11 0.47 -18.64
CA SER A 296 12.91 1.01 -19.31
C SER A 296 11.68 0.16 -18.97
N GLY A 297 10.65 0.78 -18.38
CA GLY A 297 9.46 0.09 -17.87
C GLY A 297 9.48 -0.27 -16.38
N GLY A 298 10.60 -0.02 -15.69
CA GLY A 298 10.75 -0.27 -14.25
C GLY A 298 10.95 -1.76 -13.92
N CYS A 299 11.22 -2.05 -12.64
CA CYS A 299 11.41 -3.42 -12.14
C CYS A 299 10.23 -3.97 -11.32
N ASN A 300 9.11 -3.22 -11.27
CA ASN A 300 7.88 -3.55 -10.54
C ASN A 300 8.06 -3.80 -9.02
N ILE A 301 9.09 -3.17 -8.42
CA ILE A 301 9.37 -3.23 -6.99
C ILE A 301 9.22 -1.84 -6.37
N ALA A 302 8.53 -1.74 -5.23
CA ALA A 302 8.27 -0.48 -4.54
C ALA A 302 9.52 0.11 -3.85
N ALA A 303 10.44 -0.71 -3.36
CA ALA A 303 11.70 -0.31 -2.72
C ALA A 303 12.76 -1.41 -2.88
N PRO A 304 14.07 -1.10 -2.94
CA PRO A 304 15.13 -2.10 -3.08
C PRO A 304 15.03 -3.28 -2.10
N CYS A 305 14.65 -3.05 -0.83
CA CYS A 305 14.47 -4.12 0.16
C CYS A 305 13.39 -5.14 -0.22
N GLY A 306 12.44 -4.80 -1.12
CA GLY A 306 11.41 -5.70 -1.63
C GLY A 306 11.97 -6.97 -2.29
N TRP A 307 13.19 -6.92 -2.84
CA TRP A 307 13.89 -8.11 -3.34
C TRP A 307 14.22 -9.14 -2.26
N SER A 308 14.43 -8.68 -1.03
CA SER A 308 14.72 -9.52 0.13
C SER A 308 13.48 -9.79 0.97
N LEU A 309 12.50 -8.89 1.03
CA LEU A 309 11.30 -9.06 1.88
C LEU A 309 10.11 -9.71 1.14
N GLY A 310 10.02 -9.55 -0.18
CA GLY A 310 8.89 -10.02 -0.97
C GLY A 310 9.05 -11.45 -1.45
N VAL A 311 8.03 -12.29 -1.27
CA VAL A 311 8.06 -13.71 -1.67
C VAL A 311 8.24 -13.88 -3.20
N VAL A 312 7.52 -13.09 -4.01
CA VAL A 312 7.64 -13.14 -5.48
C VAL A 312 8.99 -12.59 -5.96
N PRO A 313 9.44 -11.40 -5.50
CA PRO A 313 10.78 -10.90 -5.82
C PRO A 313 11.93 -11.84 -5.43
N GLN A 314 11.87 -12.46 -4.24
CA GLN A 314 12.85 -13.46 -3.83
C GLN A 314 12.89 -14.66 -4.80
N ALA A 315 11.71 -15.16 -5.21
CA ALA A 315 11.63 -16.26 -6.18
C ALA A 315 12.25 -15.89 -7.54
N ILE A 316 11.94 -14.68 -8.05
CA ILE A 316 12.56 -14.15 -9.27
C ILE A 316 14.08 -14.03 -9.12
N ALA A 317 14.56 -13.50 -7.99
CA ALA A 317 16.00 -13.34 -7.73
C ALA A 317 16.74 -14.68 -7.73
N LYS A 318 16.15 -15.73 -7.13
CA LYS A 318 16.71 -17.09 -7.14
C LYS A 318 16.80 -17.65 -8.56
N ILE A 319 15.76 -17.46 -9.37
CA ILE A 319 15.75 -17.94 -10.76
C ILE A 319 16.74 -17.15 -11.64
N LYS A 320 16.85 -15.83 -11.47
CA LYS A 320 17.77 -14.98 -12.24
C LYS A 320 19.25 -15.32 -11.99
N ASN A 321 19.59 -15.82 -10.81
CA ASN A 321 20.96 -16.27 -10.50
C ASN A 321 21.37 -17.52 -11.32
N ILE A 322 20.42 -18.23 -11.94
CA ILE A 322 20.70 -19.36 -12.82
C ILE A 322 20.95 -18.83 -14.23
N ILE A 323 22.23 -18.70 -14.58
CA ILE A 323 22.68 -18.16 -15.88
C ILE A 323 22.17 -19.06 -17.03
N MET A 324 22.34 -20.38 -16.90
CA MET A 324 21.88 -21.39 -17.87
C MET A 324 21.06 -22.46 -17.15
N PRO A 325 19.73 -22.44 -17.27
CA PRO A 325 18.88 -23.39 -16.57
C PRO A 325 18.90 -24.76 -17.27
N THR A 326 19.37 -25.78 -16.54
CA THR A 326 19.48 -27.19 -16.98
C THR A 326 18.63 -28.09 -16.07
N PRO A 327 18.25 -29.30 -16.48
CA PRO A 327 17.49 -30.21 -15.62
C PRO A 327 18.12 -30.42 -14.25
N GLU A 328 19.45 -30.51 -14.18
CA GLU A 328 20.18 -30.78 -12.92
C GLU A 328 20.07 -29.61 -11.92
N ASN A 329 20.11 -28.36 -12.39
CA ASN A 329 20.05 -27.19 -11.51
C ASN A 329 18.62 -26.70 -11.24
N VAL A 330 17.66 -27.03 -12.11
CA VAL A 330 16.25 -26.67 -11.94
C VAL A 330 15.51 -27.65 -11.04
N ASN A 331 15.88 -28.94 -11.06
CA ASN A 331 15.22 -29.99 -10.28
C ASN A 331 15.63 -30.01 -8.80
N HIS A 332 15.84 -28.83 -8.23
CA HIS A 332 16.03 -28.63 -6.80
C HIS A 332 14.71 -28.14 -6.17
N PRO A 333 14.27 -28.68 -5.02
CA PRO A 333 12.98 -28.33 -4.40
C PRO A 333 12.76 -26.81 -4.22
N GLU A 334 13.81 -26.08 -3.88
CA GLU A 334 13.75 -24.63 -3.71
C GLU A 334 13.49 -23.89 -5.03
N ILE A 335 14.13 -24.33 -6.12
CA ILE A 335 14.00 -23.71 -7.45
C ILE A 335 12.65 -24.09 -8.08
N LEU A 336 12.21 -25.34 -7.91
CA LEU A 336 10.87 -25.78 -8.31
C LEU A 336 9.79 -24.98 -7.59
N GLY A 337 9.96 -24.67 -6.30
CA GLY A 337 9.06 -23.79 -5.55
C GLY A 337 9.06 -22.35 -6.06
N ALA A 338 10.23 -21.78 -6.32
CA ALA A 338 10.35 -20.45 -6.91
C ALA A 338 9.67 -20.38 -8.30
N LEU A 339 9.93 -21.36 -9.17
CA LEU A 339 9.33 -21.47 -10.51
C LEU A 339 7.83 -21.68 -10.45
N ALA A 340 7.33 -22.49 -9.52
CA ALA A 340 5.91 -22.73 -9.32
C ALA A 340 5.16 -21.43 -8.96
N LEU A 341 5.76 -20.59 -8.11
CA LEU A 341 5.23 -19.29 -7.70
C LEU A 341 5.29 -18.28 -8.85
N VAL A 342 6.43 -18.19 -9.53
CA VAL A 342 6.64 -17.27 -10.65
C VAL A 342 5.74 -17.62 -11.83
N GLN A 343 5.52 -18.89 -12.14
CA GLN A 343 4.55 -19.30 -13.16
C GLN A 343 3.13 -18.76 -12.90
N GLN A 344 2.74 -18.63 -11.63
CA GLN A 344 1.41 -18.14 -11.25
C GLN A 344 1.33 -16.61 -11.22
N LYS A 345 2.38 -15.94 -10.74
CA LYS A 345 2.37 -14.50 -10.43
C LYS A 345 3.00 -13.63 -11.52
N GLU A 346 3.94 -14.18 -12.27
CA GLU A 346 4.77 -13.49 -13.27
C GLU A 346 4.94 -14.37 -14.53
N PRO A 347 3.86 -14.61 -15.30
CA PRO A 347 3.85 -15.55 -16.42
C PRO A 347 4.84 -15.17 -17.54
N LEU A 348 5.01 -13.88 -17.81
CA LEU A 348 5.94 -13.39 -18.84
C LEU A 348 7.39 -13.73 -18.49
N PHE A 349 7.78 -13.57 -17.23
CA PHE A 349 9.12 -13.95 -16.78
C PHE A 349 9.31 -15.48 -16.82
N PHE A 350 8.27 -16.25 -16.50
CA PHE A 350 8.31 -17.71 -16.61
C PHE A 350 8.51 -18.17 -18.06
N ASP A 351 7.86 -17.51 -19.02
CA ASP A 351 8.03 -17.81 -20.44
C ASP A 351 9.46 -17.50 -20.91
N ASP A 352 10.03 -16.34 -20.54
CA ASP A 352 11.45 -16.03 -20.79
C ASP A 352 12.40 -17.11 -20.23
N PHE A 353 12.14 -17.55 -18.99
CA PHE A 353 12.88 -18.63 -18.38
C PHE A 353 12.78 -19.93 -19.20
N LEU A 354 11.58 -20.31 -19.65
CA LEU A 354 11.37 -21.48 -20.50
C LEU A 354 12.05 -21.36 -21.87
N HIS A 355 12.29 -20.15 -22.37
CA HIS A 355 13.08 -19.94 -23.59
C HIS A 355 14.57 -20.23 -23.36
N ARG A 356 15.10 -19.92 -22.17
CA ARG A 356 16.50 -20.19 -21.78
C ARG A 356 16.75 -21.61 -21.29
N TYR A 357 15.71 -22.34 -20.89
CA TYR A 357 15.82 -23.73 -20.38
C TYR A 357 16.28 -24.71 -21.45
N SER A 358 17.41 -25.38 -21.19
CA SER A 358 18.04 -26.33 -22.14
C SER A 358 17.41 -27.72 -22.12
N GLY A 359 16.62 -28.05 -21.10
CA GLY A 359 15.98 -29.35 -20.93
C GLY A 359 14.62 -29.50 -21.64
N ASN A 360 14.01 -30.68 -21.49
CA ASN A 360 12.66 -30.91 -22.02
C ASN A 360 11.61 -30.13 -21.21
N LYS A 361 11.02 -29.11 -21.85
CA LYS A 361 10.01 -28.22 -21.24
C LYS A 361 8.77 -28.96 -20.74
N ALA A 362 8.34 -30.03 -21.42
CA ALA A 362 7.20 -30.83 -20.99
C ALA A 362 7.52 -31.60 -19.70
N SER A 363 8.75 -32.10 -19.57
CA SER A 363 9.24 -32.75 -18.35
C SER A 363 9.23 -31.78 -17.16
N LEU A 364 9.78 -30.57 -17.36
CA LEU A 364 9.80 -29.54 -16.31
C LEU A 364 8.40 -29.14 -15.87
N LYS A 365 7.44 -28.96 -16.80
CA LYS A 365 6.04 -28.67 -16.45
C LYS A 365 5.40 -29.81 -15.65
N LYS A 366 5.75 -31.07 -15.95
CA LYS A 366 5.30 -32.24 -15.18
C LYS A 366 5.89 -32.24 -13.76
N GLU A 367 7.17 -31.92 -13.62
CA GLU A 367 7.85 -31.83 -12.31
C GLU A 367 7.33 -30.67 -11.47
N LEU A 368 7.09 -29.49 -12.05
CA LEU A 368 6.43 -28.37 -11.36
C LEU A 368 5.02 -28.74 -10.89
N SER A 369 4.28 -29.51 -11.70
CA SER A 369 2.95 -30.01 -11.32
C SER A 369 3.04 -31.07 -10.22
N LYS A 370 4.11 -31.87 -10.16
CA LYS A 370 4.39 -32.82 -9.07
C LYS A 370 4.75 -32.07 -7.78
N TYR A 371 5.66 -31.10 -7.85
CA TYR A 371 6.06 -30.27 -6.72
C TYR A 371 4.87 -29.49 -6.11
N LYS A 372 4.03 -28.86 -6.95
CA LYS A 372 2.81 -28.18 -6.48
C LYS A 372 1.84 -29.10 -5.72
N ARG A 373 1.83 -30.40 -6.05
CA ARG A 373 1.07 -31.41 -5.32
C ARG A 373 1.73 -31.73 -3.97
N GLU A 374 3.04 -31.93 -3.94
CA GLU A 374 3.77 -32.29 -2.72
C GLU A 374 3.83 -31.15 -1.68
N SER A 375 4.02 -29.90 -2.12
CA SER A 375 4.14 -28.74 -1.22
C SER A 375 2.81 -28.23 -0.65
N ALA A 376 1.67 -28.65 -1.19
CA ALA A 376 0.34 -28.28 -0.70
C ALA A 376 -0.07 -29.06 0.56
N GLY A 377 0.84 -29.83 1.17
CA GLY A 377 0.61 -30.48 2.46
C GLY A 377 -0.45 -31.59 2.40
N PHE A 378 -0.65 -32.21 1.24
CA PHE A 378 -1.54 -33.35 1.13
C PHE A 378 -0.89 -34.55 1.84
N SER A 379 -1.29 -34.80 3.08
CA SER A 379 -1.17 -36.14 3.66
C SER A 379 -1.98 -37.10 2.78
N VAL A 380 -1.29 -38.02 2.12
CA VAL A 380 -1.91 -39.23 1.59
C VAL A 380 -2.42 -40.00 2.80
N ILE A 381 -3.71 -39.91 3.08
CA ILE A 381 -4.39 -41.00 3.77
C ILE A 381 -4.51 -42.05 2.67
N GLU A 382 -3.67 -43.10 2.72
CA GLU A 382 -3.92 -44.30 1.93
C GLU A 382 -5.37 -44.70 2.18
N GLY A 383 -6.13 -44.85 1.09
CA GLY A 383 -7.55 -45.07 1.15
C GLY A 383 -7.87 -46.13 2.19
N GLY A 384 -8.56 -45.72 3.25
CA GLY A 384 -9.36 -46.65 4.02
C GLY A 384 -10.24 -47.37 3.00
N GLN A 385 -10.07 -48.68 2.91
CA GLN A 385 -10.87 -49.54 2.04
C GLN A 385 -12.34 -49.20 2.24
N GLY A 386 -12.97 -48.54 1.25
CA GLY A 386 -14.42 -48.40 1.19
C GLY A 386 -15.05 -47.04 0.85
N GLU A 387 -14.33 -45.94 0.63
CA GLU A 387 -15.00 -44.70 0.15
C GLU A 387 -14.81 -44.50 -1.36
N THR A 388 -15.78 -45.01 -2.13
CA THR A 388 -15.96 -44.69 -3.55
C THR A 388 -16.16 -43.18 -3.75
N ILE A 389 -15.50 -42.61 -4.77
CA ILE A 389 -15.96 -41.35 -5.38
C ILE A 389 -17.46 -41.52 -5.61
N PRO A 390 -18.33 -40.61 -5.16
CA PRO A 390 -19.69 -40.61 -5.65
C PRO A 390 -19.57 -40.39 -7.15
N ALA A 391 -19.81 -41.44 -7.93
CA ALA A 391 -19.79 -41.37 -9.37
C ALA A 391 -20.62 -40.17 -9.81
N GLY A 392 -20.15 -39.45 -10.82
CA GLY A 392 -21.00 -38.60 -11.62
C GLY A 392 -22.00 -39.49 -12.36
N ASP A 393 -22.94 -40.07 -11.62
CA ASP A 393 -24.11 -40.69 -12.19
C ASP A 393 -24.97 -39.57 -12.75
N SER A 394 -25.11 -39.61 -14.06
CA SER A 394 -26.19 -38.98 -14.81
C SER A 394 -27.53 -39.08 -14.05
N ASN A 395 -28.16 -37.92 -13.84
CA ASN A 395 -29.60 -37.71 -13.56
C ASN A 395 -30.16 -37.79 -12.12
N GLY A 396 -29.35 -37.72 -11.06
CA GLY A 396 -29.88 -37.64 -9.68
C GLY A 396 -29.68 -36.28 -8.99
N VAL A 397 -30.75 -35.55 -8.69
CA VAL A 397 -30.72 -34.39 -7.77
C VAL A 397 -30.38 -34.89 -6.36
N ARG A 398 -29.29 -34.38 -5.77
CA ARG A 398 -28.88 -34.72 -4.40
C ARG A 398 -29.28 -33.61 -3.42
N TRP A 399 -29.70 -34.01 -2.23
CA TRP A 399 -30.23 -33.12 -1.20
C TRP A 399 -29.39 -33.17 0.07
N LEU A 400 -29.24 -32.05 0.78
CA LEU A 400 -28.44 -31.98 2.00
C LEU A 400 -28.94 -32.93 3.10
N SER A 401 -30.25 -33.18 3.17
CA SER A 401 -30.85 -34.10 4.16
C SER A 401 -30.41 -35.55 4.00
N GLN A 402 -29.88 -35.94 2.83
CA GLN A 402 -29.40 -37.30 2.58
C GLN A 402 -28.10 -37.60 3.34
N THR A 403 -27.32 -36.59 3.68
CA THR A 403 -26.05 -36.74 4.42
C THR A 403 -26.10 -36.15 5.83
N VAL A 404 -26.93 -35.13 6.06
CA VAL A 404 -27.18 -34.54 7.38
C VAL A 404 -28.70 -34.44 7.58
N PRO A 405 -29.36 -35.47 8.15
CA PRO A 405 -30.82 -35.56 8.21
C PRO A 405 -31.50 -34.43 8.99
N ASP A 406 -30.80 -33.83 9.95
CA ASP A 406 -31.29 -32.77 10.83
C ASP A 406 -31.03 -31.35 10.29
N VAL A 407 -30.77 -31.20 8.98
CA VAL A 407 -30.52 -29.89 8.36
C VAL A 407 -31.77 -28.97 8.44
N PRO A 408 -31.65 -27.68 8.81
CA PRO A 408 -32.79 -26.79 9.05
C PRO A 408 -33.68 -26.57 7.82
N ILE A 409 -33.05 -26.50 6.64
CA ILE A 409 -33.73 -26.42 5.35
C ILE A 409 -33.06 -27.40 4.40
N ASN A 410 -33.87 -28.21 3.71
CA ASN A 410 -33.35 -29.21 2.80
C ASN A 410 -33.07 -28.57 1.43
N LEU A 411 -31.80 -28.26 1.18
CA LEU A 411 -31.35 -27.65 -0.07
C LEU A 411 -30.79 -28.71 -1.03
N MET A 412 -30.81 -28.41 -2.32
CA MET A 412 -30.11 -29.17 -3.33
C MET A 412 -28.60 -28.94 -3.18
N LEU A 413 -27.83 -30.03 -3.19
CA LEU A 413 -26.38 -29.98 -3.24
C LEU A 413 -25.97 -29.46 -4.64
N PRO A 414 -25.16 -28.38 -4.75
CA PRO A 414 -24.76 -27.85 -6.05
C PRO A 414 -24.01 -28.91 -6.86
N GLY A 415 -24.56 -29.22 -8.05
CA GLY A 415 -23.87 -30.02 -9.07
C GLY A 415 -22.79 -29.21 -9.79
N ASN A 416 -21.97 -29.88 -10.62
CA ASN A 416 -20.78 -29.37 -11.33
C ASN A 416 -20.94 -28.00 -12.02
N LEU A 417 -20.89 -26.90 -11.25
CA LEU A 417 -21.06 -25.53 -11.74
C LEU A 417 -19.76 -24.71 -11.72
N SER A 418 -18.61 -25.28 -11.34
CA SER A 418 -17.30 -24.62 -11.53
C SER A 418 -16.13 -25.60 -11.46
N GLN A 419 -14.88 -25.11 -11.50
CA GLN A 419 -13.56 -25.78 -11.50
C GLN A 419 -13.32 -26.99 -10.54
N TYR A 420 -14.31 -27.43 -9.76
CA TYR A 420 -14.28 -28.55 -8.82
C TYR A 420 -15.25 -29.65 -9.31
N ALA A 421 -14.91 -30.91 -9.03
CA ALA A 421 -15.63 -32.07 -9.55
C ALA A 421 -16.89 -32.46 -8.78
N ALA A 422 -17.08 -31.98 -7.54
CA ALA A 422 -18.30 -32.12 -6.73
C ALA A 422 -18.15 -31.38 -5.38
N TRP A 423 -19.26 -31.09 -4.68
CA TRP A 423 -19.24 -30.75 -3.26
C TRP A 423 -19.55 -31.96 -2.39
N VAL A 424 -19.01 -31.98 -1.17
CA VAL A 424 -19.35 -32.92 -0.12
C VAL A 424 -19.84 -32.14 1.09
N PHE A 425 -21.03 -32.51 1.56
CA PHE A 425 -21.68 -31.97 2.74
C PHE A 425 -21.90 -33.12 3.72
N LYS A 426 -21.26 -33.08 4.88
CA LYS A 426 -21.32 -34.14 5.91
C LYS A 426 -21.36 -33.48 7.31
N ASN A 427 -21.59 -34.27 8.35
CA ASN A 427 -21.53 -33.79 9.73
C ASN A 427 -20.15 -33.25 10.14
N ASP A 428 -19.07 -33.69 9.47
CA ASP A 428 -17.70 -33.22 9.69
C ASP A 428 -17.34 -31.99 8.85
N GLY A 429 -18.31 -31.40 8.15
CA GLY A 429 -18.17 -30.14 7.44
C GLY A 429 -18.46 -30.19 5.95
N VAL A 430 -17.95 -29.17 5.26
CA VAL A 430 -18.16 -28.97 3.82
C VAL A 430 -16.81 -29.01 3.13
N ALA A 431 -16.71 -29.72 2.00
CA ALA A 431 -15.49 -29.82 1.22
C ALA A 431 -15.76 -29.83 -0.29
N ALA A 432 -14.85 -29.24 -1.06
CA ALA A 432 -14.83 -29.33 -2.51
C ALA A 432 -13.97 -30.51 -2.97
N CYS A 433 -14.56 -31.44 -3.73
CA CYS A 433 -13.87 -32.54 -4.38
C CYS A 433 -13.23 -32.08 -5.68
N LYS A 434 -12.02 -32.55 -5.96
CA LYS A 434 -11.38 -32.41 -7.25
C LYS A 434 -10.77 -33.74 -7.67
N VAL A 435 -11.20 -34.23 -8.82
CA VAL A 435 -10.64 -35.43 -9.45
C VAL A 435 -9.46 -35.01 -10.31
N SER A 436 -8.30 -35.64 -10.12
CA SER A 436 -7.13 -35.44 -10.96
C SER A 436 -7.28 -36.17 -12.30
N ASN A 437 -6.48 -35.80 -13.30
CA ASN A 437 -6.45 -36.50 -14.58
C ASN A 437 -5.99 -37.98 -14.46
N GLU A 438 -5.45 -38.37 -13.31
CA GLU A 438 -5.02 -39.73 -12.97
C GLU A 438 -6.09 -40.53 -12.19
N GLY A 439 -7.27 -39.94 -11.94
CA GLY A 439 -8.40 -40.57 -11.24
C GLY A 439 -8.40 -40.41 -9.71
N ASN A 440 -7.42 -39.73 -9.13
CA ASN A 440 -7.35 -39.50 -7.67
C ASN A 440 -8.28 -38.37 -7.22
N ILE A 441 -9.01 -38.56 -6.13
CA ILE A 441 -9.83 -37.49 -5.53
C ILE A 441 -9.03 -36.73 -4.47
N THR A 442 -9.15 -35.41 -4.49
CA THR A 442 -8.70 -34.52 -3.42
C THR A 442 -9.90 -33.80 -2.82
N TYR A 443 -9.92 -33.64 -1.49
CA TYR A 443 -10.96 -32.93 -0.76
C TYR A 443 -10.37 -31.65 -0.15
N ASN A 444 -10.92 -30.49 -0.53
CA ASN A 444 -10.51 -29.21 0.03
C ASN A 444 -11.60 -28.71 1.00
N LYS A 445 -11.34 -28.72 2.31
CA LYS A 445 -12.33 -28.31 3.32
C LYS A 445 -12.62 -26.82 3.22
N ALA A 446 -13.91 -26.49 3.14
CA ALA A 446 -14.46 -25.14 3.32
C ALA A 446 -14.70 -24.84 4.80
N THR A 447 -15.21 -25.81 5.55
CA THR A 447 -15.46 -25.71 7.00
C THR A 447 -15.37 -27.08 7.64
N TYR A 448 -15.14 -27.11 8.96
CA TYR A 448 -15.15 -28.33 9.78
C TYR A 448 -16.51 -28.63 10.43
N ALA A 449 -17.53 -27.84 10.08
CA ALA A 449 -18.91 -28.02 10.50
C ALA A 449 -19.84 -27.67 9.32
N PRO A 450 -20.97 -28.39 9.14
CA PRO A 450 -21.90 -28.12 8.06
C PRO A 450 -22.48 -26.72 8.22
N ILE A 451 -22.54 -25.97 7.11
CA ILE A 451 -23.05 -24.61 7.04
C ILE A 451 -23.90 -24.43 5.78
N ILE A 452 -25.02 -23.73 5.92
CA ILE A 452 -26.00 -23.47 4.85
C ILE A 452 -26.50 -22.03 4.91
N ILE A 453 -27.15 -21.58 3.82
CA ILE A 453 -27.96 -20.37 3.79
C ILE A 453 -29.39 -20.76 4.13
N ASN A 454 -29.92 -20.24 5.23
CA ASN A 454 -31.24 -20.58 5.72
C ASN A 454 -32.34 -19.72 5.08
N GLU A 455 -32.09 -18.42 4.95
CA GLU A 455 -33.04 -17.44 4.40
C GLU A 455 -32.33 -16.19 3.91
N ARG A 456 -32.94 -15.49 2.95
CA ARG A 456 -32.51 -14.18 2.46
C ARG A 456 -33.42 -13.11 3.04
N ILE A 457 -32.85 -11.99 3.46
CA ILE A 457 -33.57 -10.90 4.09
C ILE A 457 -33.30 -9.63 3.29
N SER A 458 -34.35 -9.06 2.71
CA SER A 458 -34.25 -7.78 1.99
C SER A 458 -34.87 -6.68 2.82
N ASN A 459 -34.05 -5.75 3.29
CA ASN A 459 -34.50 -4.65 4.13
C ASN A 459 -35.07 -3.53 3.25
N ILE A 460 -36.37 -3.25 3.38
CA ILE A 460 -37.07 -2.25 2.55
C ILE A 460 -36.78 -0.80 2.95
N ASP A 461 -36.25 -0.56 4.15
CA ASP A 461 -35.91 0.78 4.63
C ASP A 461 -34.50 1.19 4.22
N THR A 462 -33.56 0.22 4.19
CA THR A 462 -32.15 0.48 3.91
C THR A 462 -31.71 0.01 2.51
N ASN A 463 -32.58 -0.72 1.79
CA ASN A 463 -32.25 -1.43 0.55
C ASN A 463 -31.05 -2.38 0.69
N GLN A 464 -30.76 -2.86 1.90
CA GLN A 464 -29.67 -3.80 2.15
C GLN A 464 -30.15 -5.25 2.05
N GLU A 465 -29.35 -6.08 1.37
CA GLU A 465 -29.53 -7.54 1.37
C GLU A 465 -28.66 -8.21 2.45
N LYS A 466 -29.32 -8.96 3.32
CA LYS A 466 -28.71 -9.83 4.33
C LYS A 466 -29.10 -11.28 4.07
N ALA A 467 -28.37 -12.21 4.66
CA ALA A 467 -28.79 -13.60 4.69
C ALA A 467 -28.52 -14.21 6.07
N SER A 468 -29.37 -15.15 6.48
CA SER A 468 -29.19 -15.94 7.67
C SER A 468 -28.39 -17.20 7.33
N LEU A 469 -27.23 -17.36 7.95
CA LEU A 469 -26.39 -18.55 7.82
C LEU A 469 -26.64 -19.46 9.02
N SER A 470 -26.95 -20.73 8.77
CA SER A 470 -27.07 -21.74 9.81
C SER A 470 -25.90 -22.70 9.75
N PHE A 471 -25.26 -22.96 10.89
CA PHE A 471 -24.17 -23.92 11.00
C PHE A 471 -24.28 -24.75 12.28
N LYS A 472 -23.72 -25.96 12.25
CA LYS A 472 -23.76 -26.88 13.40
C LYS A 472 -22.61 -26.57 14.36
N THR A 473 -22.94 -26.36 15.63
CA THR A 473 -21.97 -26.08 16.69
C THR A 473 -21.27 -27.35 17.15
N HIS A 474 -20.18 -27.22 17.92
CA HIS A 474 -19.47 -28.35 18.54
C HIS A 474 -20.38 -29.22 19.44
N ARG A 475 -21.54 -28.70 19.88
CA ARG A 475 -22.54 -29.41 20.70
C ARG A 475 -23.56 -30.17 19.86
N GLY A 476 -23.47 -30.12 18.53
CA GLY A 476 -24.39 -30.78 17.61
C GLY A 476 -25.67 -29.99 17.30
N ASN A 477 -25.87 -28.82 17.91
CA ASN A 477 -27.05 -27.99 17.65
C ASN A 477 -26.79 -26.98 16.52
N TRP A 478 -27.80 -26.70 15.71
CA TRP A 478 -27.76 -25.64 14.70
C TRP A 478 -27.88 -24.25 15.34
N ARG A 479 -27.01 -23.35 14.91
CA ARG A 479 -27.01 -21.93 15.28
C ARG A 479 -27.13 -21.10 14.01
N SER A 480 -27.95 -20.04 14.06
CA SER A 480 -28.12 -19.12 12.95
C SER A 480 -27.53 -17.75 13.27
N VAL A 481 -26.95 -17.10 12.27
CA VAL A 481 -26.42 -15.73 12.33
C VAL A 481 -26.83 -14.97 11.08
N ILE A 482 -27.24 -13.71 11.25
CA ILE A 482 -27.65 -12.84 10.14
C ILE A 482 -26.47 -11.94 9.81
N LEU A 483 -26.04 -11.96 8.54
CA LEU A 483 -24.93 -11.14 8.05
C LEU A 483 -25.30 -10.45 6.73
N PRO A 484 -24.74 -9.26 6.45
CA PRO A 484 -24.82 -8.65 5.12
C PRO A 484 -24.24 -9.57 4.05
N LYS A 485 -24.85 -9.61 2.86
CA LYS A 485 -24.30 -10.39 1.73
C LYS A 485 -22.88 -9.97 1.37
N SER A 486 -22.54 -8.68 1.54
CA SER A 486 -21.19 -8.15 1.35
C SER A 486 -20.15 -8.69 2.35
N THR A 487 -20.60 -9.23 3.49
CA THR A 487 -19.75 -9.95 4.46
C THR A 487 -19.67 -11.43 4.10
N ILE A 488 -20.79 -12.03 3.71
CA ILE A 488 -20.89 -13.46 3.36
C ILE A 488 -20.06 -13.80 2.12
N PHE A 489 -20.03 -12.93 1.12
CA PHE A 489 -19.31 -13.18 -0.14
C PHE A 489 -17.91 -12.55 -0.20
N ASP A 490 -17.39 -12.05 0.93
CA ASP A 490 -16.03 -11.52 1.04
C ASP A 490 -15.17 -12.41 1.95
N SER A 491 -14.13 -13.02 1.37
CA SER A 491 -13.24 -13.95 2.07
C SER A 491 -12.50 -13.35 3.29
N LYS A 492 -12.31 -12.02 3.35
CA LYS A 492 -11.68 -11.36 4.51
C LYS A 492 -12.71 -11.09 5.61
N LYS A 493 -13.94 -10.74 5.24
CA LYS A 493 -14.99 -10.34 6.19
C LYS A 493 -15.73 -11.55 6.78
N ILE A 494 -15.88 -12.64 6.04
CA ILE A 494 -16.57 -13.86 6.52
C ILE A 494 -15.87 -14.52 7.72
N MET A 495 -14.61 -14.17 7.99
CA MET A 495 -13.86 -14.67 9.15
C MET A 495 -14.53 -14.31 10.49
N CYS A 496 -15.39 -13.30 10.54
CA CYS A 496 -16.20 -12.97 11.74
C CYS A 496 -17.12 -14.11 12.21
N LEU A 497 -17.36 -15.14 11.38
CA LEU A 497 -18.06 -16.35 11.80
C LEU A 497 -17.32 -17.12 12.91
N ALA A 498 -16.00 -16.89 13.07
CA ALA A 498 -15.22 -17.40 14.18
C ALA A 498 -15.76 -16.92 15.53
N ASP A 499 -16.19 -15.65 15.63
CA ASP A 499 -16.79 -15.07 16.83
C ASP A 499 -18.13 -15.73 17.18
N SER A 500 -18.79 -16.28 16.16
CA SER A 500 -20.06 -17.01 16.30
C SER A 500 -19.87 -18.51 16.60
N GLY A 501 -18.61 -18.99 16.63
CA GLY A 501 -18.25 -20.36 16.98
C GLY A 501 -18.03 -21.30 15.78
N LEU A 502 -17.96 -20.78 14.56
CA LEU A 502 -17.57 -21.55 13.37
C LEU A 502 -16.12 -21.21 13.01
N VAL A 503 -15.20 -22.16 13.16
CA VAL A 503 -13.78 -21.94 12.86
C VAL A 503 -13.58 -21.74 11.36
N VAL A 504 -13.19 -20.53 10.97
CA VAL A 504 -12.84 -20.13 9.60
C VAL A 504 -11.45 -19.50 9.61
N THR A 505 -10.58 -19.96 8.71
CA THR A 505 -9.19 -19.50 8.54
C THR A 505 -9.03 -18.81 7.18
N SER A 506 -7.92 -18.11 6.97
CA SER A 506 -7.58 -17.49 5.68
C SER A 506 -7.59 -18.46 4.50
N ASP A 507 -7.23 -19.73 4.77
CA ASP A 507 -7.13 -20.78 3.75
C ASP A 507 -8.50 -21.36 3.37
N THR A 508 -9.40 -21.48 4.36
CA THR A 508 -10.74 -22.06 4.19
C THR A 508 -11.77 -21.02 3.71
N ALA A 509 -11.59 -19.74 4.06
CA ALA A 509 -12.54 -18.68 3.77
C ALA A 509 -12.88 -18.54 2.27
N LYS A 510 -11.91 -18.66 1.37
CA LYS A 510 -12.15 -18.59 -0.08
C LYS A 510 -13.00 -19.73 -0.61
N ILE A 511 -12.86 -20.91 -0.02
CA ILE A 511 -13.63 -22.10 -0.41
C ILE A 511 -15.04 -22.00 0.20
N LEU A 512 -15.16 -21.47 1.42
CA LEU A 512 -16.45 -21.21 2.07
C LEU A 512 -17.30 -20.18 1.32
N THR A 513 -16.74 -19.03 0.95
CA THR A 513 -17.51 -18.02 0.17
C THR A 513 -18.00 -18.61 -1.15
N LYS A 514 -17.17 -19.45 -1.78
CA LYS A 514 -17.52 -20.16 -3.00
C LYS A 514 -18.62 -21.20 -2.79
N TRP A 515 -18.53 -22.01 -1.73
CA TRP A 515 -19.59 -22.94 -1.33
C TRP A 515 -20.93 -22.21 -1.18
N LEU A 516 -20.96 -21.11 -0.41
CA LEU A 516 -22.18 -20.36 -0.16
C LEU A 516 -22.74 -19.74 -1.43
N SER A 517 -21.89 -19.25 -2.32
CA SER A 517 -22.31 -18.67 -3.61
C SER A 517 -22.93 -19.73 -4.53
N GLU A 518 -22.30 -20.90 -4.66
CA GLU A 518 -22.83 -21.99 -5.48
C GLU A 518 -24.09 -22.62 -4.86
N LEU A 519 -24.16 -22.68 -3.53
CA LEU A 519 -25.35 -23.12 -2.80
C LEU A 519 -26.53 -22.17 -3.00
N GLU A 520 -26.31 -20.85 -2.93
CA GLU A 520 -27.35 -19.85 -3.20
C GLU A 520 -27.83 -19.94 -4.65
N ALA A 521 -26.91 -20.02 -5.61
CA ALA A 521 -27.24 -20.09 -7.04
C ALA A 521 -28.08 -21.33 -7.38
N ALA A 522 -27.69 -22.50 -6.86
CA ALA A 522 -28.39 -23.76 -7.08
C ALA A 522 -29.79 -23.78 -6.45
N ASN A 523 -30.02 -22.99 -5.39
CA ASN A 523 -31.23 -23.02 -4.58
C ASN A 523 -31.99 -21.68 -4.57
N SER A 524 -31.80 -20.86 -5.60
CA SER A 524 -32.37 -19.51 -5.69
C SER A 524 -33.91 -19.44 -5.58
N GLN A 525 -34.61 -20.55 -5.88
CA GLN A 525 -36.07 -20.67 -5.75
C GLN A 525 -36.53 -21.38 -4.47
N VAL A 526 -35.60 -22.03 -3.75
CA VAL A 526 -35.89 -22.84 -2.56
C VAL A 526 -35.57 -22.07 -1.28
N ILE A 527 -34.52 -21.26 -1.29
CA ILE A 527 -34.14 -20.43 -0.15
C ILE A 527 -35.21 -19.35 0.05
N PRO A 528 -35.91 -19.32 1.20
CA PRO A 528 -36.98 -18.39 1.44
C PRO A 528 -36.48 -16.93 1.50
N ASP A 529 -37.26 -16.04 0.92
CA ASP A 529 -37.08 -14.58 1.01
C ASP A 529 -37.99 -14.01 2.10
N ARG A 530 -37.42 -13.17 2.97
CA ARG A 530 -38.13 -12.43 4.00
C ARG A 530 -37.91 -10.93 3.83
N VAL A 531 -38.92 -10.16 4.24
CA VAL A 531 -38.84 -8.71 4.25
C VAL A 531 -38.31 -8.24 5.60
N GLY A 532 -37.17 -7.54 5.58
CA GLY A 532 -36.59 -6.89 6.76
C GLY A 532 -37.15 -5.48 6.95
N VAL A 533 -37.42 -5.08 8.18
CA VAL A 533 -37.84 -3.72 8.53
C VAL A 533 -37.04 -3.18 9.71
N SER A 534 -36.65 -1.91 9.64
CA SER A 534 -35.80 -1.28 10.65
C SER A 534 -36.58 -0.70 11.83
N LYS A 535 -37.91 -0.60 11.73
CA LYS A 535 -38.77 -0.03 12.78
C LYS A 535 -39.98 -0.91 13.07
N PHE A 536 -40.29 -1.04 14.35
CA PHE A 536 -41.55 -1.58 14.87
C PHE A 536 -42.66 -0.53 14.76
N GLY A 537 -43.88 -0.92 14.33
CA GLY A 537 -45.05 -0.03 14.32
C GLY A 537 -45.86 -0.05 13.02
N TRP A 538 -46.72 0.97 12.86
CA TRP A 538 -47.59 1.14 11.69
C TRP A 538 -46.81 1.60 10.45
N ARG A 539 -47.15 1.02 9.30
CA ARG A 539 -46.68 1.40 7.96
C ARG A 539 -47.87 1.56 7.01
N ASN A 540 -47.59 2.11 5.82
CA ASN A 540 -48.57 2.34 4.76
C ASN A 540 -49.77 3.18 5.23
N ASN A 541 -49.52 4.33 5.86
CA ASN A 541 -50.58 5.22 6.40
C ASN A 541 -51.56 4.48 7.32
N ASP A 542 -51.03 3.79 8.33
CA ASP A 542 -51.82 3.08 9.35
C ASP A 542 -52.69 1.92 8.83
N THR A 543 -52.35 1.37 7.66
CA THR A 543 -53.06 0.21 7.09
C THR A 543 -52.40 -1.13 7.45
N GLU A 544 -51.14 -1.11 7.89
CA GLU A 544 -50.38 -2.32 8.19
C GLU A 544 -49.55 -2.14 9.48
N PHE A 545 -49.80 -2.97 10.50
CA PHE A 545 -49.04 -2.95 11.75
C PHE A 545 -47.99 -4.06 11.77
N ILE A 546 -46.71 -3.69 11.87
CA ILE A 546 -45.61 -4.64 11.89
C ILE A 546 -45.28 -5.03 13.33
N CYS A 547 -45.56 -6.29 13.66
CA CYS A 547 -45.25 -6.90 14.94
C CYS A 547 -44.44 -8.20 14.75
N PRO A 548 -43.22 -8.30 15.34
CA PRO A 548 -42.44 -9.53 15.36
C PRO A 548 -43.31 -10.69 15.89
N GLY A 549 -43.45 -11.75 15.07
CA GLY A 549 -44.18 -12.96 15.44
C GLY A 549 -45.69 -12.98 15.15
N MET A 550 -46.33 -11.87 14.78
CA MET A 550 -47.74 -11.87 14.32
C MET A 550 -47.88 -11.73 12.81
N SER A 551 -46.99 -10.98 12.16
CA SER A 551 -46.94 -10.87 10.71
C SER A 551 -45.93 -11.88 10.15
N ASN A 552 -46.42 -12.92 9.46
CA ASN A 552 -45.59 -14.03 8.95
C ASN A 552 -44.47 -13.61 7.97
N ASN A 553 -44.49 -12.37 7.46
CA ASN A 553 -43.61 -11.92 6.38
C ASN A 553 -42.50 -10.94 6.81
N TYR A 554 -42.49 -10.45 8.06
CA TYR A 554 -41.55 -9.41 8.49
C TYR A 554 -40.57 -9.89 9.58
N VAL A 555 -39.29 -9.56 9.40
CA VAL A 555 -38.22 -9.71 10.40
C VAL A 555 -37.73 -8.34 10.81
N LEU A 556 -37.59 -8.11 12.11
CA LEU A 556 -37.04 -6.86 12.63
C LEU A 556 -35.52 -6.88 12.44
N ASP A 557 -35.04 -5.96 11.62
CA ASP A 557 -33.64 -5.86 11.21
C ASP A 557 -33.02 -4.60 11.83
N THR A 558 -32.47 -4.76 13.06
CA THR A 558 -31.80 -3.70 13.83
C THR A 558 -30.37 -3.47 13.38
#